data_AF-A0A7Y0XF64-F1
#
_entry.id   AF-A0A7Y0XF64-F1
#
_cell.length_a   1.000
_cell.length_b   1.000
_cell.length_c   1.000
_cell.angle_alpha   90.00
_cell.angle_beta   90.00
_cell.angle_gamma   90.00
#
_symmetry.space_group_name_H-M   'P 1'
#
loop_
_entity.id
_entity.type
_entity.pdbx_description
1 polymer ?
#
loop_
_entity_poly.entity_id
_entity_poly.type
_entity_poly.pdbx_seq_one_letter_code
_entity_poly.pdbx_strand_id
1 'polypeptide(L)'
;MIPIPTCYSDFDPDFTFTSRNVEVKSERTAKQYLEFAIADFEQDETDKGRINSFSNAKRALHLQVETLASLFGFDAIKTKSGGYASFPKYIEFIAKCGIVTPRILTKLNRVRNAVEHAYYTPSKDETENFIDVVELFIAATDRSLYQFPIDIEFLPMTILGDGIPNISLISLEPYSGKLLLNANDAEDLQYKITLRPDQDEYFLWLKVLLSGTHLNDYKIRN
;
A
#
# COMPACT_ATOMS: atom_id res chain seq x y z
N MET A 1 16.91 3.92 -21.78
CA MET A 1 15.50 4.39 -21.67
C MET A 1 14.77 3.36 -20.83
N ILE A 2 14.01 3.76 -19.81
CA ILE A 2 13.20 2.80 -19.04
C ILE A 2 11.95 2.48 -19.89
N PRO A 3 11.65 1.20 -20.16
CA PRO A 3 10.52 0.84 -21.01
C PRO A 3 9.20 1.20 -20.31
N ILE A 4 8.22 1.65 -21.10
CA ILE A 4 6.88 1.96 -20.61
C ILE A 4 6.12 0.63 -20.47
N PRO A 5 5.43 0.37 -19.33
CA PRO A 5 4.77 -0.91 -19.11
C PRO A 5 3.65 -1.27 -20.10
N THR A 6 3.18 -0.32 -20.91
CA THR A 6 2.15 -0.53 -21.93
C THR A 6 2.55 -1.55 -23.00
N CYS A 7 3.84 -1.89 -23.11
CA CYS A 7 4.34 -2.96 -23.98
C CYS A 7 4.25 -4.36 -23.34
N TYR A 8 3.79 -4.49 -22.09
CA TYR A 8 3.75 -5.73 -21.31
C TYR A 8 2.31 -6.04 -20.87
N SER A 9 1.39 -6.14 -21.85
CA SER A 9 -0.04 -6.42 -21.62
C SER A 9 -0.43 -7.90 -21.77
N ASP A 10 0.44 -8.71 -22.37
CA ASP A 10 0.20 -10.13 -22.61
C ASP A 10 0.77 -10.95 -21.45
N PHE A 11 0.00 -11.03 -20.37
CA PHE A 11 0.33 -11.88 -19.23
C PHE A 11 0.07 -13.34 -19.60
N ASP A 12 1.02 -14.23 -19.32
CA ASP A 12 0.77 -15.67 -19.31
C ASP A 12 -0.27 -15.98 -18.24
N PRO A 13 -1.34 -16.69 -18.59
CA PRO A 13 -2.26 -17.24 -17.62
C PRO A 13 -1.58 -17.98 -16.44
N ASP A 14 -0.41 -18.59 -16.63
CA ASP A 14 0.22 -19.45 -15.62
C ASP A 14 1.31 -18.73 -14.79
N PHE A 15 1.37 -17.39 -14.83
CA PHE A 15 2.47 -16.63 -14.25
C PHE A 15 2.69 -16.82 -12.75
N THR A 16 3.90 -17.26 -12.40
CA THR A 16 4.43 -17.49 -11.05
C THR A 16 4.52 -16.17 -10.26
N PHE A 17 3.37 -15.62 -9.89
CA PHE A 17 3.27 -14.55 -8.91
C PHE A 17 3.61 -15.09 -7.54
N THR A 18 4.61 -14.53 -6.87
CA THR A 18 4.88 -14.85 -5.48
C THR A 18 4.44 -13.73 -4.55
N SER A 19 3.87 -14.13 -3.43
CA SER A 19 3.58 -13.23 -2.32
C SER A 19 4.10 -13.82 -1.03
N ARG A 20 4.35 -12.96 -0.05
CA ARG A 20 4.74 -13.41 1.28
C ARG A 20 4.03 -12.62 2.37
N ASN A 21 3.95 -13.24 3.53
CA ASN A 21 3.57 -12.55 4.75
C ASN A 21 4.72 -11.63 5.19
N VAL A 22 4.40 -10.38 5.47
CA VAL A 22 5.38 -9.38 5.92
C VAL A 22 5.16 -9.09 7.41
N GLU A 23 6.23 -9.22 8.18
CA GLU A 23 6.23 -8.83 9.57
C GLU A 23 6.15 -7.29 9.71
N VAL A 24 5.26 -6.83 10.57
CA VAL A 24 5.08 -5.41 10.87
C VAL A 24 6.16 -4.98 11.86
N LYS A 25 6.89 -3.90 11.54
CA LYS A 25 8.04 -3.41 12.34
C LYS A 25 7.67 -2.63 13.61
N SER A 26 6.42 -2.69 14.07
CA SER A 26 5.93 -1.93 15.23
C SER A 26 5.56 -2.86 16.39
N GLU A 27 5.79 -2.39 17.62
CA GLU A 27 5.44 -3.14 18.84
C GLU A 27 3.93 -3.43 18.93
N ARG A 28 3.12 -2.48 18.45
CA ARG A 28 1.67 -2.60 18.37
C ARG A 28 1.21 -2.53 16.92
N THR A 29 0.14 -3.24 16.58
CA THR A 29 -0.44 -3.22 15.23
C THR A 29 -1.63 -2.25 15.15
N ALA A 30 -1.98 -1.84 13.94
CA ALA A 30 -3.19 -1.05 13.71
C ALA A 30 -4.44 -1.77 14.23
N LYS A 31 -4.52 -3.08 14.03
CA LYS A 31 -5.60 -3.92 14.52
C LYS A 31 -5.73 -3.90 16.04
N GLN A 32 -4.63 -3.92 16.79
CA GLN A 32 -4.68 -3.81 18.25
C GLN A 32 -5.23 -2.45 18.72
N TYR A 33 -4.86 -1.35 18.04
CA TYR A 33 -5.47 -0.06 18.34
C TYR A 33 -6.95 -0.01 17.99
N LEU A 34 -7.38 -0.67 16.92
CA LEU A 34 -8.80 -0.81 16.59
C LEU A 34 -9.56 -1.62 17.65
N GLU A 35 -8.98 -2.72 18.14
CA GLU A 35 -9.56 -3.53 19.22
C GLU A 35 -9.74 -2.69 20.50
N PHE A 36 -8.77 -1.84 20.86
CA PHE A 36 -8.93 -0.89 21.97
C PHE A 36 -10.05 0.11 21.70
N ALA A 37 -10.16 0.61 20.46
CA ALA A 37 -11.21 1.55 20.10
C ALA A 37 -12.61 0.97 20.27
N ILE A 38 -12.81 -0.27 19.81
CA ILE A 38 -14.07 -1.01 19.93
C ILE A 38 -14.36 -1.29 21.41
N ALA A 39 -13.38 -1.78 22.17
CA ALA A 39 -13.56 -2.06 23.60
C ALA A 39 -13.93 -0.79 24.39
N ASP A 40 -13.24 0.33 24.16
CA ASP A 40 -13.55 1.61 24.80
C ASP A 40 -14.96 2.11 24.45
N PHE A 41 -15.42 1.88 23.21
CA PHE A 41 -16.75 2.28 22.75
C PHE A 41 -17.88 1.44 23.37
N GLU A 42 -17.67 0.13 23.47
CA GLU A 42 -18.66 -0.83 23.97
C GLU A 42 -18.76 -0.84 25.50
N GLN A 43 -17.66 -0.58 26.21
CA GLN A 43 -17.56 -0.77 27.66
C GLN A 43 -17.70 0.54 28.46
N ASP A 44 -17.50 1.70 27.83
CA ASP A 44 -17.56 3.01 28.48
C ASP A 44 -18.43 3.99 27.67
N GLU A 45 -19.71 4.10 28.03
CA GLU A 45 -20.65 5.02 27.36
C GLU A 45 -20.45 6.50 27.74
N THR A 46 -19.45 6.83 28.55
CA THR A 46 -19.16 8.21 28.96
C THR A 46 -18.41 8.99 27.86
N ASP A 47 -18.27 10.29 28.06
CA ASP A 47 -17.42 11.14 27.21
C ASP A 47 -15.98 10.61 27.15
N LYS A 48 -15.47 10.06 28.25
CA LYS A 48 -14.12 9.51 28.32
C LYS A 48 -13.96 8.30 27.40
N GLY A 49 -14.91 7.36 27.44
CA GLY A 49 -14.93 6.20 26.56
C GLY A 49 -14.96 6.60 25.09
N ARG A 50 -15.81 7.56 24.72
CA ARG A 50 -15.86 8.11 23.36
C ARG A 50 -14.55 8.76 22.92
N ILE A 51 -13.95 9.60 23.77
CA ILE A 51 -12.66 10.25 23.48
C ILE A 51 -11.54 9.21 23.29
N ASN A 52 -11.49 8.21 24.17
CA ASN A 52 -10.50 7.13 24.10
C ASN A 52 -10.67 6.29 22.85
N SER A 53 -11.90 5.85 22.61
CA SER A 53 -12.28 5.08 21.43
C SER A 53 -11.87 5.78 20.15
N PHE A 54 -12.29 7.05 19.99
CA PHE A 54 -11.96 7.85 18.83
C PHE A 54 -10.44 8.02 18.65
N SER A 55 -9.73 8.29 19.75
CA SER A 55 -8.27 8.45 19.74
C SER A 55 -7.56 7.16 19.31
N ASN A 56 -8.06 6.00 19.75
CA ASN A 56 -7.51 4.69 19.40
C ASN A 56 -7.82 4.33 17.93
N ALA A 57 -9.04 4.57 17.44
CA ALA A 57 -9.37 4.41 16.02
C ALA A 57 -8.48 5.28 15.12
N LYS A 58 -8.18 6.51 15.54
CA LYS A 58 -7.25 7.40 14.81
C LYS A 58 -5.84 6.84 14.77
N ARG A 59 -5.33 6.32 15.89
CA ARG A 59 -4.01 5.67 15.93
C ARG A 59 -3.96 4.44 15.02
N ALA A 60 -5.02 3.64 15.01
CA ALA A 60 -5.15 2.49 14.12
C ALA A 60 -5.04 2.92 12.65
N LEU A 61 -5.80 3.93 12.23
CA LEU A 61 -5.75 4.48 10.88
C LEU A 61 -4.36 5.02 10.52
N HIS A 62 -3.77 5.85 11.38
CA HIS A 62 -2.45 6.43 11.15
C HIS A 62 -1.39 5.35 11.00
N LEU A 63 -1.35 4.40 11.93
CA LEU A 63 -0.38 3.32 11.91
C LEU A 63 -0.53 2.46 10.66
N GLN A 64 -1.75 2.07 10.27
CA GLN A 64 -1.96 1.28 9.05
C GLN A 64 -1.44 2.00 7.81
N VAL A 65 -1.72 3.30 7.68
CA VAL A 65 -1.26 4.13 6.56
C VAL A 65 0.26 4.24 6.54
N GLU A 66 0.89 4.47 7.69
CA GLU A 66 2.36 4.53 7.80
C GLU A 66 3.00 3.19 7.48
N THR A 67 2.46 2.09 8.03
CA THR A 67 2.94 0.73 7.76
C THR A 67 2.88 0.43 6.27
N LEU A 68 1.74 0.67 5.60
CA LEU A 68 1.60 0.48 4.16
C LEU A 68 2.62 1.34 3.39
N ALA A 69 2.72 2.63 3.70
CA ALA A 69 3.66 3.51 3.02
C ALA A 69 5.12 3.04 3.18
N SER A 70 5.50 2.63 4.38
CA SER A 70 6.82 2.05 4.65
C SER A 70 7.05 0.75 3.89
N LEU A 71 6.07 -0.16 3.81
CA LEU A 71 6.17 -1.40 3.04
C LEU A 71 6.54 -1.13 1.57
N PHE A 72 5.91 -0.12 0.96
CA PHE A 72 6.19 0.30 -0.42
C PHE A 72 7.33 1.33 -0.52
N GLY A 73 8.10 1.53 0.55
CA GLY A 73 9.38 2.23 0.48
C GLY A 73 9.34 3.74 0.65
N PHE A 74 8.27 4.29 1.21
CA PHE A 74 8.18 5.74 1.51
C PHE A 74 9.35 6.24 2.35
N ASP A 75 9.91 5.42 3.24
CA ASP A 75 11.06 5.78 4.07
C ASP A 75 12.32 6.15 3.26
N ALA A 76 12.46 5.61 2.04
CA ALA A 76 13.57 5.95 1.14
C ALA A 76 13.52 7.39 0.63
N ILE A 77 12.34 8.02 0.63
CA ILE A 77 12.15 9.42 0.22
C ILE A 77 11.86 10.36 1.40
N LYS A 78 11.33 9.83 2.51
CA LYS A 78 11.09 10.57 3.77
C LYS A 78 12.39 11.06 4.42
N THR A 79 13.42 10.21 4.43
CA THR A 79 14.72 10.46 5.08
C THR A 79 15.46 11.68 4.55
N LYS A 80 15.20 12.13 3.31
CA LYS A 80 15.76 13.38 2.77
C LYS A 80 15.30 14.64 3.53
N SER A 81 14.26 14.56 4.36
CA SER A 81 13.65 15.71 5.07
C SER A 81 13.73 15.69 6.59
N GLY A 82 14.40 14.70 7.20
CA GLY A 82 14.78 14.68 8.62
C GLY A 82 13.65 14.63 9.67
N GLY A 83 12.37 14.59 9.27
CA GLY A 83 11.22 14.61 10.18
C GLY A 83 10.09 13.64 9.82
N TYR A 84 9.07 13.57 10.67
CA TYR A 84 7.83 12.85 10.38
C TYR A 84 7.09 13.51 9.22
N ALA A 85 6.63 12.71 8.26
CA ALA A 85 5.78 13.23 7.19
C ALA A 85 4.39 13.50 7.75
N SER A 86 3.70 14.51 7.22
CA SER A 86 2.30 14.76 7.55
C SER A 86 1.43 13.61 7.02
N PHE A 87 0.35 13.25 7.72
CA PHE A 87 -0.59 12.20 7.30
C PHE A 87 -1.03 12.30 5.82
N PRO A 88 -1.35 13.48 5.25
CA PRO A 88 -1.66 13.62 3.82
C PRO A 88 -0.58 13.09 2.87
N LYS A 89 0.71 13.23 3.22
CA LYS A 89 1.82 12.74 2.38
C LYS A 89 1.87 11.21 2.32
N TYR A 90 1.62 10.54 3.44
CA TYR A 90 1.53 9.08 3.45
C TYR A 90 0.34 8.60 2.62
N ILE A 91 -0.81 9.27 2.78
CA ILE A 91 -2.02 9.00 2.01
C ILE A 91 -1.79 9.18 0.50
N GLU A 92 -1.19 10.29 0.08
CA GLU A 92 -0.84 10.54 -1.32
C GLU A 92 0.11 9.47 -1.87
N PHE A 93 1.07 9.03 -1.06
CA PHE A 93 2.01 7.98 -1.46
C PHE A 93 1.31 6.65 -1.71
N ILE A 94 0.53 6.14 -0.76
CA ILE A 94 -0.18 4.85 -0.93
C ILE A 94 -1.22 4.92 -2.06
N ALA A 95 -1.76 6.11 -2.36
CA ALA A 95 -2.60 6.37 -3.52
C ALA A 95 -1.82 6.21 -4.83
N LYS A 96 -0.63 6.81 -4.92
CA LYS A 96 0.25 6.69 -6.10
C LYS A 96 0.67 5.24 -6.34
N CYS A 97 0.90 4.47 -5.26
CA CYS A 97 1.15 3.04 -5.34
C CYS A 97 -0.02 2.26 -5.94
N GLY A 98 -1.26 2.75 -5.82
CA GLY A 98 -2.46 2.05 -6.30
C GLY A 98 -3.12 1.14 -5.26
N ILE A 99 -2.71 1.24 -3.99
CA ILE A 99 -3.25 0.42 -2.88
C ILE A 99 -4.65 0.90 -2.49
N VAL A 100 -4.89 2.22 -2.58
CA VAL A 100 -6.13 2.86 -2.17
C VAL A 100 -6.61 3.83 -3.25
N THR A 101 -7.92 3.90 -3.45
CA THR A 101 -8.51 4.80 -4.46
C THR A 101 -8.66 6.23 -3.90
N PRO A 102 -8.56 7.28 -4.74
CA PRO A 102 -8.77 8.67 -4.32
C PRO A 102 -10.09 8.92 -3.58
N ARG A 103 -11.13 8.13 -3.89
CA ARG A 103 -12.44 8.20 -3.23
C ARG A 103 -12.38 7.78 -1.76
N ILE A 104 -11.65 6.70 -1.44
CA ILE A 104 -11.45 6.26 -0.05
C ILE A 104 -10.68 7.33 0.73
N LEU A 105 -9.65 7.93 0.12
CA LEU A 105 -8.85 8.99 0.72
C LEU A 105 -9.66 10.23 1.05
N THR A 106 -10.56 10.62 0.15
CA THR A 106 -11.45 11.77 0.35
C THR A 106 -12.38 11.54 1.55
N LYS A 107 -12.88 10.32 1.73
CA LYS A 107 -13.70 9.95 2.89
C LYS A 107 -12.88 10.00 4.18
N LEU A 108 -11.71 9.37 4.21
CA LEU A 108 -10.84 9.35 5.39
C LEU A 108 -10.43 10.76 5.84
N ASN A 109 -10.04 11.63 4.90
CA ASN A 109 -9.68 13.01 5.20
C ASN A 109 -10.87 13.82 5.73
N ARG A 110 -12.09 13.63 5.20
CA ARG A 110 -13.29 14.31 5.70
C ARG A 110 -13.63 13.90 7.12
N VAL A 111 -13.64 12.60 7.41
CA VAL A 111 -13.99 12.10 8.75
C VAL A 111 -12.92 12.51 9.77
N ARG A 112 -11.62 12.42 9.42
CA ARG A 112 -10.54 12.91 10.28
C ARG A 112 -10.65 14.41 10.58
N ASN A 113 -10.85 15.24 9.54
CA ASN A 113 -10.91 16.69 9.68
C ASN A 113 -12.12 17.18 10.48
N ALA A 114 -13.27 16.51 10.35
CA ALA A 114 -14.48 16.89 11.08
C ALA A 114 -14.27 16.82 12.60
N VAL A 115 -13.43 15.89 13.06
CA VAL A 115 -13.24 15.63 14.50
C VAL A 115 -11.95 16.24 15.06
N GLU A 116 -10.93 16.50 14.23
CA GLU A 116 -9.66 17.10 14.70
C GLU A 116 -9.72 18.60 15.04
N HIS A 117 -10.71 19.33 14.54
CA HIS A 117 -10.69 20.80 14.55
C HIS A 117 -11.63 21.47 15.56
N ALA A 118 -12.25 20.73 16.47
CA ALA A 118 -12.94 21.32 17.59
C ALA A 118 -12.55 20.55 18.87
N TYR A 119 -12.25 21.29 19.94
CA TYR A 119 -12.04 20.74 21.28
C TYR A 119 -13.37 20.24 21.87
N TYR A 120 -14.15 19.49 21.10
CA TYR A 120 -15.44 18.93 21.48
C TYR A 120 -15.31 17.42 21.66
N THR A 121 -16.19 16.87 22.50
CA THR A 121 -16.33 15.44 22.63
C THR A 121 -17.11 14.90 21.43
N PRO A 122 -16.58 13.93 20.66
CA PRO A 122 -17.33 13.34 19.57
C PRO A 122 -18.60 12.67 20.09
N SER A 123 -19.69 12.77 19.31
CA SER A 123 -20.93 12.05 19.60
C SER A 123 -20.75 10.54 19.44
N LYS A 124 -21.71 9.77 19.95
CA LYS A 124 -21.75 8.31 19.80
C LYS A 124 -21.70 7.92 18.32
N ASP A 125 -22.60 8.50 17.51
CA ASP A 125 -22.67 8.23 16.08
C ASP A 125 -21.38 8.63 15.34
N GLU A 126 -20.78 9.78 15.65
CA GLU A 126 -19.49 10.17 15.02
C GLU A 126 -18.37 9.19 15.36
N THR A 127 -18.37 8.69 16.60
CA THR A 127 -17.36 7.74 17.08
C THR A 127 -17.53 6.39 16.39
N GLU A 128 -18.76 5.86 16.38
CA GLU A 128 -19.13 4.60 15.71
C GLU A 128 -18.79 4.65 14.22
N ASN A 129 -19.26 5.68 13.52
CA ASN A 129 -19.00 5.84 12.08
C ASN A 129 -17.49 5.90 11.78
N PHE A 130 -16.68 6.49 12.66
CA PHE A 130 -15.24 6.53 12.45
C PHE A 130 -14.59 5.17 12.68
N ILE A 131 -14.99 4.43 13.72
CA ILE A 131 -14.53 3.05 13.95
C ILE A 131 -14.83 2.19 12.73
N ASP A 132 -16.07 2.21 12.23
CA ASP A 132 -16.50 1.41 11.07
C ASP A 132 -15.64 1.71 9.83
N VAL A 133 -15.39 2.99 9.57
CA VAL A 133 -14.56 3.41 8.43
C VAL A 133 -13.12 2.92 8.58
N VAL A 134 -12.57 2.97 9.80
CA VAL A 134 -11.20 2.49 10.08
C VAL A 134 -11.13 0.97 10.00
N GLU A 135 -12.12 0.25 10.51
CA GLU A 135 -12.22 -1.21 10.41
C GLU A 135 -12.26 -1.64 8.94
N LEU A 136 -13.16 -1.05 8.15
CA LEU A 136 -13.26 -1.33 6.71
C LEU A 136 -11.95 -1.00 5.98
N PHE A 137 -11.26 0.07 6.37
CA PHE A 137 -9.98 0.44 5.77
C PHE A 137 -8.88 -0.59 6.10
N ILE A 138 -8.76 -1.01 7.36
CA ILE A 138 -7.79 -2.03 7.78
C ILE A 138 -8.10 -3.34 7.06
N ALA A 139 -9.35 -3.81 7.10
CA ALA A 139 -9.76 -5.04 6.42
C ALA A 139 -9.47 -5.01 4.90
N ALA A 140 -9.71 -3.87 4.23
CA ALA A 140 -9.44 -3.71 2.81
C ALA A 140 -7.94 -3.67 2.46
N THR A 141 -7.08 -3.34 3.42
CA THR A 141 -5.65 -3.13 3.18
C THR A 141 -4.73 -4.19 3.79
N ASP A 142 -5.22 -4.97 4.76
CA ASP A 142 -4.49 -6.05 5.44
C ASP A 142 -3.89 -7.08 4.50
N ARG A 143 -4.53 -7.29 3.35
CA ARG A 143 -3.98 -8.16 2.30
C ARG A 143 -2.58 -7.72 1.85
N SER A 144 -2.31 -6.42 1.82
CA SER A 144 -1.00 -5.88 1.47
C SER A 144 0.09 -6.28 2.48
N LEU A 145 -0.28 -6.74 3.68
CA LEU A 145 0.64 -7.24 4.71
C LEU A 145 0.80 -8.76 4.60
N TYR A 146 -0.30 -9.51 4.51
CA TYR A 146 -0.26 -10.97 4.58
C TYR A 146 0.00 -11.66 3.23
N GLN A 147 -0.26 -10.96 2.13
CA GLN A 147 0.00 -11.38 0.75
C GLN A 147 0.72 -10.27 -0.02
N PHE A 148 1.79 -9.75 0.58
CA PHE A 148 2.57 -8.70 -0.06
C PHE A 148 3.19 -9.23 -1.36
N PRO A 149 3.04 -8.53 -2.49
CA PRO A 149 3.59 -8.97 -3.77
C PRO A 149 5.11 -8.88 -3.77
N ILE A 150 5.77 -9.98 -4.11
CA ILE A 150 7.22 -10.05 -4.16
C ILE A 150 7.71 -9.98 -5.59
N ASP A 151 7.13 -10.76 -6.49
CA ASP A 151 7.53 -10.73 -7.88
C ASP A 151 6.44 -11.19 -8.85
N ILE A 152 6.67 -10.83 -10.11
CA ILE A 152 5.94 -11.33 -11.27
C ILE A 152 6.96 -11.56 -12.39
N GLU A 153 7.01 -12.79 -12.88
CA GLU A 153 7.77 -13.16 -14.07
C GLU A 153 6.97 -12.79 -15.34
N PHE A 154 7.66 -12.66 -16.47
CA PHE A 154 7.05 -12.49 -17.79
C PHE A 154 7.51 -13.58 -18.74
N LEU A 155 6.68 -13.89 -19.73
CA LEU A 155 6.99 -14.99 -20.64
C LEU A 155 8.03 -14.41 -21.57
N PRO A 156 9.03 -15.20 -21.95
CA PRO A 156 9.93 -14.77 -22.99
C PRO A 156 9.17 -14.72 -24.32
N MET A 157 8.46 -13.63 -24.65
CA MET A 157 7.97 -13.38 -26.02
C MET A 157 7.83 -11.90 -26.42
N THR A 158 8.24 -11.72 -27.69
CA THR A 158 8.39 -10.53 -28.54
C THR A 158 9.46 -9.53 -28.09
N ILE A 159 10.64 -9.63 -28.72
CA ILE A 159 11.64 -8.57 -28.77
C ILE A 159 10.92 -7.28 -29.18
N LEU A 160 10.87 -6.30 -28.28
CA LEU A 160 10.19 -5.03 -28.50
C LEU A 160 11.01 -4.14 -29.45
N GLY A 161 11.32 -4.61 -30.66
CA GLY A 161 12.16 -3.88 -31.63
C GLY A 161 13.57 -3.56 -31.11
N ASP A 162 14.36 -2.90 -31.95
CA ASP A 162 15.74 -2.56 -31.61
C ASP A 162 15.80 -1.49 -30.50
N GLY A 163 16.56 -1.78 -29.44
CA GLY A 163 16.89 -0.84 -28.37
C GLY A 163 15.90 -0.74 -27.21
N ILE A 164 14.83 -1.55 -27.17
CA ILE A 164 13.92 -1.65 -26.01
C ILE A 164 14.30 -2.88 -25.18
N PRO A 165 14.62 -2.73 -23.88
CA PRO A 165 14.89 -3.87 -23.02
C PRO A 165 13.69 -4.81 -22.92
N ASN A 166 13.95 -6.12 -22.96
CA ASN A 166 12.96 -7.12 -22.60
C ASN A 166 12.97 -7.31 -21.07
N ILE A 167 11.84 -7.07 -20.39
CA ILE A 167 11.72 -7.25 -18.95
C ILE A 167 11.18 -8.65 -18.67
N SER A 168 11.96 -9.47 -17.96
CA SER A 168 11.63 -10.86 -17.62
C SER A 168 11.10 -11.05 -16.20
N LEU A 169 11.39 -10.10 -15.29
CA LEU A 169 10.98 -10.16 -13.89
C LEU A 169 10.84 -8.75 -13.31
N ILE A 170 9.75 -8.51 -12.58
CA ILE A 170 9.64 -7.41 -11.62
C ILE A 170 9.76 -8.01 -10.22
N SER A 171 10.60 -7.45 -9.35
CA SER A 171 10.66 -7.82 -7.93
C SER A 171 10.65 -6.63 -7.00
N LEU A 172 9.97 -6.77 -5.86
CA LEU A 172 9.81 -5.78 -4.82
C LEU A 172 10.18 -6.39 -3.47
N GLU A 173 11.24 -5.85 -2.86
CA GLU A 173 11.57 -6.19 -1.48
C GLU A 173 10.85 -5.20 -0.54
N PRO A 174 10.03 -5.67 0.43
CA PRO A 174 9.29 -4.80 1.33
C PRO A 174 10.24 -3.90 2.13
N TYR A 175 9.81 -2.69 2.40
CA TYR A 175 10.56 -1.64 3.10
C TYR A 175 11.83 -1.14 2.39
N SER A 176 12.19 -1.69 1.23
CA SER A 176 13.45 -1.35 0.57
C SER A 176 13.40 -0.02 -0.20
N GLY A 177 12.21 0.36 -0.68
CA GLY A 177 12.06 1.43 -1.67
C GLY A 177 12.83 1.16 -2.96
N LYS A 178 12.92 -0.12 -3.34
CA LYS A 178 13.54 -0.56 -4.59
C LYS A 178 12.61 -1.54 -5.29
N LEU A 179 12.24 -1.20 -6.52
CA LEU A 179 11.61 -2.11 -7.46
C LEU A 179 12.67 -2.49 -8.50
N LEU A 180 12.94 -3.77 -8.67
CA LEU A 180 13.97 -4.27 -9.56
C LEU A 180 13.31 -4.86 -10.81
N LEU A 181 13.77 -4.43 -11.98
CA LEU A 181 13.41 -5.03 -13.26
C LEU A 181 14.62 -5.83 -13.75
N ASN A 182 14.47 -7.13 -13.96
CA ASN A 182 15.46 -7.90 -14.70
C ASN A 182 15.19 -7.69 -16.19
N ALA A 183 16.20 -7.20 -16.90
CA ALA A 183 16.12 -6.82 -18.29
C ALA A 183 17.18 -7.57 -19.10
N ASN A 184 16.85 -7.90 -20.35
CA ASN A 184 17.78 -8.40 -21.35
C ASN A 184 17.82 -7.43 -22.54
N ASP A 185 18.98 -7.24 -23.15
CA ASP A 185 19.10 -6.51 -24.42
C ASP A 185 18.95 -7.43 -25.64
N ALA A 186 19.17 -6.88 -26.84
CA ALA A 186 19.07 -7.61 -28.10
C ALA A 186 20.14 -8.71 -28.26
N GLU A 187 21.19 -8.70 -27.45
CA GLU A 187 22.26 -9.71 -27.42
C GLU A 187 22.06 -10.71 -26.26
N ASP A 188 20.87 -10.73 -25.65
CA ASP A 188 20.52 -11.54 -24.47
C ASP A 188 21.39 -11.26 -23.23
N LEU A 189 22.08 -10.11 -23.17
CA LEU A 189 22.86 -9.73 -22.00
C LEU A 189 21.91 -9.29 -20.88
N GLN A 190 22.00 -9.99 -19.74
CA GLN A 190 21.15 -9.72 -18.58
C GLN A 190 21.69 -8.57 -17.73
N TYR A 191 20.80 -7.66 -17.33
CA TYR A 191 21.10 -6.59 -16.39
C TYR A 191 19.89 -6.23 -15.53
N LYS A 192 20.09 -5.38 -14.52
CA LYS A 192 19.05 -4.95 -13.58
C LYS A 192 18.82 -3.46 -13.64
N ILE A 193 17.56 -3.06 -13.76
CA ILE A 193 17.12 -1.67 -13.62
C ILE A 193 16.55 -1.53 -12.21
N THR A 194 17.06 -0.58 -11.42
CA THR A 194 16.53 -0.27 -10.08
C THR A 194 15.69 1.00 -10.17
N LEU A 195 14.40 0.88 -9.83
CA LEU A 195 13.47 1.98 -9.70
C LEU A 195 13.26 2.34 -8.24
N ARG A 196 13.10 3.63 -7.95
CA ARG A 196 12.94 4.19 -6.60
C ARG A 196 11.69 5.08 -6.52
N PRO A 197 11.10 5.25 -5.32
CA PRO A 197 9.86 6.02 -5.17
C PRO A 197 9.93 7.52 -5.49
N ASP A 198 11.11 8.07 -5.79
CA ASP A 198 11.29 9.42 -6.34
C ASP A 198 11.21 9.47 -7.88
N GLN A 199 10.98 8.34 -8.54
CA GLN A 199 10.82 8.19 -9.98
C GLN A 199 9.38 7.79 -10.32
N ASP A 200 8.76 8.41 -11.32
CA ASP A 200 7.38 8.09 -11.71
C ASP A 200 7.25 6.66 -12.24
N GLU A 201 8.31 6.15 -12.90
CA GLU A 201 8.40 4.78 -13.41
C GLU A 201 8.25 3.74 -12.30
N TYR A 202 8.68 4.04 -11.06
CA TYR A 202 8.47 3.16 -9.91
C TYR A 202 6.98 2.85 -9.73
N PHE A 203 6.13 3.86 -9.78
CA PHE A 203 4.69 3.69 -9.58
C PHE A 203 4.01 3.02 -10.78
N LEU A 204 4.51 3.25 -12.00
CA LEU A 204 4.00 2.58 -13.19
C LEU A 204 4.24 1.07 -13.13
N TRP A 205 5.48 0.66 -12.84
CA TRP A 205 5.85 -0.75 -12.74
C TRP A 205 5.29 -1.42 -11.48
N LEU A 206 5.16 -0.69 -10.36
CA LEU A 206 4.51 -1.21 -9.15
C LEU A 206 3.04 -1.57 -9.41
N LYS A 207 2.32 -0.78 -10.21
CA LYS A 207 0.92 -1.08 -10.57
C LYS A 207 0.80 -2.35 -11.42
N VAL A 208 1.81 -2.66 -12.25
CA VAL A 208 1.84 -3.92 -12.99
C VAL A 208 1.99 -5.09 -12.02
N LEU A 209 2.95 -5.02 -11.10
CA LEU A 209 3.14 -6.04 -10.05
C LEU A 209 1.85 -6.23 -9.23
N LEU A 210 1.18 -5.14 -8.84
CA LEU A 210 -0.09 -5.20 -8.12
C LEU A 210 -1.24 -5.77 -8.98
N SER A 211 -1.26 -5.55 -10.30
CA SER A 211 -2.28 -6.15 -11.17
C SER A 211 -2.17 -7.68 -11.25
N GLY A 212 -0.95 -8.23 -11.16
CA GLY A 212 -0.72 -9.67 -11.06
C GLY A 212 -1.40 -10.30 -9.84
N THR A 213 -1.43 -9.58 -8.70
CA THR A 213 -2.12 -10.04 -7.48
C THR A 213 -3.62 -10.25 -7.72
N HIS A 214 -4.24 -9.38 -8.53
CA HIS A 214 -5.67 -9.43 -8.84
C HIS A 214 -5.99 -10.50 -9.89
N LEU A 215 -5.08 -10.77 -10.83
CA LEU A 215 -5.29 -11.76 -11.90
C LEU A 215 -5.22 -13.20 -11.37
N ASN A 216 -4.31 -13.49 -10.44
CA ASN A 216 -4.16 -14.84 -9.88
C ASN A 216 -5.38 -15.26 -9.02
N ASP A 217 -6.09 -14.28 -8.42
CA ASP A 217 -7.32 -14.52 -7.65
C ASP A 217 -8.49 -15.07 -8.47
N TYR A 218 -8.61 -14.68 -9.74
CA TYR A 218 -9.68 -15.16 -10.61
C TYR A 218 -9.47 -16.61 -11.06
N LYS A 219 -8.24 -17.13 -10.94
CA LYS A 219 -7.88 -18.49 -11.36
C LYS A 219 -8.02 -19.54 -10.27
N ILE A 220 -7.78 -19.17 -9.00
CA ILE A 220 -7.89 -20.10 -7.86
C ILE A 220 -9.36 -20.36 -7.47
N ARG A 221 -10.31 -19.57 -7.98
CA ARG A 221 -11.75 -19.66 -7.64
C ARG A 221 -12.63 -20.40 -8.67
N ASN A 222 -12.05 -21.16 -9.60
CA ASN A 222 -12.81 -22.04 -10.52
C ASN A 222 -12.59 -23.52 -10.20
#